data_AF-E2BAR6-F1
#
_entry.id   AF-E2BAR6-F1
#
_cell.length_a   1.000
_cell.length_b   1.000
_cell.length_c   1.000
_cell.angle_alpha   90.00
_cell.angle_beta   90.00
_cell.angle_gamma   90.00
#
_symmetry.space_group_name_H-M   'P 1'
#
loop_
_entity.id
_entity.type
_entity.pdbx_description
1 polymer ?
#
loop_
_entity_poly.entity_id
_entity_poly.type
_entity_poly.pdbx_seq_one_letter_code
_entity_poly.pdbx_strand_id
1 'polypeptide(L)'
;MHRIRLFDLAASTKLRRRFNMPMIYHRSIAGRNSLIYGAVVATARKNGSPIVALESTIITHGMPYPDNLNTALRIEDAIRKQGVVPATIGIIDGKIYIGLNKGQLEVLSKADPSKTVKCSRRDISAIVSCAMNGGTTVSATMLIAHVAGISIMATGGIGGVHRGAELSWDVSTDLTELERTPVAVVCSGVKSILDVEKTLEYLETHGVPVVKIGETLDFPAFYCLKTLNEVKAPCRVSNAEEAADIVQTQRTLGINTGILFAVPIPHEYALDPTVMDVAIREALKKANEARVTGKQVTPFLLSQLNEITHGQSLGANVALVENNAKVAAEIALRLCKRTSQSAPSSTAASAAASVRSIICKQKPVIIGGAVLDTVLQVRESEISVSQESHSQSYTK
;
A
#
# COMPACT_ATOMS: atom_id res chain seq x y z
N MET A 1 -68.62 -9.89 -20.57
CA MET A 1 -69.74 -9.66 -19.61
C MET A 1 -69.43 -10.55 -18.40
N HIS A 2 -69.14 -10.08 -17.19
CA HIS A 2 -69.87 -9.14 -16.36
C HIS A 2 -68.96 -8.27 -15.49
N ARG A 3 -69.40 -7.02 -15.28
CA ARG A 3 -68.97 -6.13 -14.18
C ARG A 3 -69.66 -6.59 -12.89
N ILE A 4 -68.95 -6.58 -11.76
CA ILE A 4 -69.55 -6.41 -10.44
C ILE A 4 -68.91 -5.21 -9.76
N ARG A 5 -69.77 -4.39 -9.16
CA ARG A 5 -69.55 -3.03 -8.65
C ARG A 5 -68.72 -3.03 -7.37
N LEU A 6 -67.81 -2.06 -7.26
CA LEU A 6 -67.28 -1.57 -6.00
C LEU A 6 -68.35 -0.74 -5.29
N PHE A 7 -68.62 -1.07 -4.04
CA PHE A 7 -69.15 -0.14 -3.04
C PHE A 7 -68.18 -0.14 -1.86
N ASP A 8 -67.84 1.08 -1.44
CA ASP A 8 -67.00 1.41 -0.31
C ASP A 8 -67.45 0.74 0.98
N LEU A 9 -66.49 0.24 1.76
CA LEU A 9 -66.52 0.44 3.20
C LEU A 9 -65.12 0.82 3.67
N ALA A 10 -65.05 2.07 4.12
CA ALA A 10 -63.90 2.69 4.75
C ALA A 10 -63.53 1.99 6.06
N ALA A 11 -62.31 2.31 6.50
CA ALA A 11 -61.69 2.02 7.79
C ALA A 11 -61.02 0.65 7.94
N SER A 12 -59.70 0.61 7.73
CA SER A 12 -58.78 0.33 8.84
C SER A 12 -57.31 0.53 8.42
N THR A 13 -56.64 1.39 9.20
CA THR A 13 -55.19 1.42 9.51
C THR A 13 -54.15 1.07 8.42
N LYS A 14 -53.42 2.11 7.99
CA LYS A 14 -52.12 2.01 7.31
C LYS A 14 -51.10 1.26 8.18
N LEU A 15 -50.96 -0.05 8.00
CA LEU A 15 -49.79 -0.79 8.47
C LEU A 15 -48.70 -0.75 7.38
N ARG A 16 -47.98 0.36 7.27
CA ARG A 16 -46.67 0.38 6.58
C ARG A 16 -45.71 -0.44 7.43
N ARG A 17 -45.59 -1.75 7.15
CA ARG A 17 -44.42 -2.54 7.59
C ARG A 17 -43.18 -1.92 6.94
N ARG A 18 -42.51 -1.04 7.67
CA ARG A 18 -41.12 -0.66 7.41
C ARG A 18 -40.29 -1.92 7.60
N PHE A 19 -39.94 -2.58 6.50
CA PHE A 19 -38.76 -3.42 6.50
C PHE A 19 -37.57 -2.50 6.76
N ASN A 20 -37.09 -2.48 8.00
CA ASN A 20 -35.77 -1.96 8.33
C ASN A 20 -34.77 -2.84 7.59
N MET A 21 -34.38 -2.40 6.39
CA MET A 21 -33.16 -2.90 5.76
C MET A 21 -32.03 -2.68 6.78
N PRO A 22 -31.23 -3.71 7.11
CA PRO A 22 -30.07 -3.50 7.94
C PRO A 22 -29.18 -2.50 7.21
N MET A 23 -29.01 -1.33 7.81
CA MET A 23 -28.04 -0.35 7.37
C MET A 23 -26.69 -1.05 7.47
N ILE A 24 -26.11 -1.45 6.33
CA ILE A 24 -24.75 -1.96 6.29
C ILE A 24 -23.87 -0.77 6.65
N TYR A 25 -23.58 -0.61 7.94
CA TYR A 25 -22.48 0.23 8.38
C TYR A 25 -21.23 -0.40 7.77
N HIS A 26 -20.66 0.23 6.74
CA HIS A 26 -19.25 0.05 6.44
C HIS A 26 -18.48 0.44 7.70
N ARG A 27 -18.22 -0.53 8.58
CA ARG A 27 -17.27 -0.39 9.68
C ARG A 27 -15.89 -0.38 9.06
N SER A 28 -15.56 0.77 8.47
CA SER A 28 -14.20 1.16 8.13
C SER A 28 -13.33 1.09 9.39
N ILE A 29 -12.02 0.92 9.22
CA ILE A 29 -11.01 1.23 10.26
C ILE A 29 -11.34 2.56 10.96
N ALA A 30 -12.00 3.48 10.26
CA ALA A 30 -12.53 4.76 10.74
C ALA A 30 -13.73 4.69 11.71
N GLY A 31 -13.79 3.71 12.63
CA GLY A 31 -14.47 3.99 13.90
C GLY A 31 -13.79 5.19 14.54
N ARG A 32 -14.49 6.32 14.74
CA ARG A 32 -13.94 7.68 14.97
C ARG A 32 -12.89 7.85 16.09
N ASN A 33 -12.53 6.80 16.84
CA ASN A 33 -11.53 6.80 17.92
C ASN A 33 -10.37 5.79 17.73
N SER A 34 -10.22 5.14 16.57
CA SER A 34 -9.14 4.14 16.36
C SER A 34 -7.78 4.74 15.97
N LEU A 35 -7.78 5.91 15.32
CA LEU A 35 -6.58 6.60 14.84
C LEU A 35 -6.23 7.77 15.75
N ILE A 36 -5.00 7.77 16.26
CA ILE A 36 -4.47 8.84 17.12
C ILE A 36 -3.51 9.70 16.28
N TYR A 37 -3.87 10.96 16.10
CA TYR A 37 -3.04 11.91 15.36
C TYR A 37 -2.08 12.61 16.30
N GLY A 38 -0.79 12.63 15.97
CA GLY A 38 0.17 13.49 16.63
C GLY A 38 -0.22 14.96 16.49
N ALA A 39 0.13 15.81 17.45
CA ALA A 39 -0.32 17.20 17.52
C ALA A 39 -0.05 17.99 16.22
N VAL A 40 1.14 17.83 15.64
CA VAL A 40 1.53 18.51 14.39
C VAL A 40 0.70 18.01 13.20
N VAL A 41 0.47 16.69 13.09
CA VAL A 41 -0.36 16.10 12.03
C VAL A 41 -1.82 16.52 12.19
N ALA A 42 -2.35 16.55 13.41
CA ALA A 42 -3.71 17.01 13.68
C ALA A 42 -3.92 18.46 13.23
N THR A 43 -2.95 19.35 13.49
CA THR A 43 -2.96 20.74 13.02
C THR A 43 -2.85 20.82 11.50
N ALA A 44 -1.92 20.06 10.91
CA ALA A 44 -1.74 20.01 9.45
C ALA A 44 -3.02 19.62 8.71
N ARG A 45 -3.72 18.59 9.22
CA ARG A 45 -5.01 18.15 8.65
C ARG A 45 -6.09 19.23 8.73
N LYS A 46 -6.18 19.95 9.86
CA LYS A 46 -7.13 21.06 10.02
C LYS A 46 -6.83 22.21 9.05
N ASN A 47 -5.55 22.48 8.81
CA ASN A 47 -5.10 23.58 7.97
C ASN A 47 -4.98 23.22 6.48
N GLY A 48 -5.25 21.96 6.10
CA GLY A 48 -5.03 21.46 4.73
C GLY A 48 -3.55 21.48 4.31
N SER A 49 -2.62 21.47 5.27
CA SER A 49 -1.18 21.47 5.00
C SER A 49 -0.74 20.11 4.43
N PRO A 50 0.29 20.09 3.55
CA PRO A 50 0.77 18.83 2.97
C PRO A 50 1.37 17.92 4.05
N ILE A 51 1.05 16.64 3.96
CA ILE A 51 1.52 15.58 4.87
C ILE A 51 2.13 14.45 4.04
N VAL A 52 3.28 13.93 4.47
CA VAL A 52 3.92 12.73 3.90
C VAL A 52 3.95 11.64 4.96
N ALA A 53 3.38 10.48 4.65
CA ALA A 53 3.43 9.31 5.51
C ALA A 53 4.81 8.64 5.47
N LEU A 54 5.24 8.10 6.61
CA LEU A 54 6.46 7.30 6.75
C LEU A 54 6.15 5.98 7.45
N GLU A 55 6.78 4.89 7.03
CA GLU A 55 6.64 3.60 7.70
C GLU A 55 7.50 3.48 8.97
N SER A 56 7.14 2.55 9.87
CA SER A 56 7.92 2.25 11.08
C SER A 56 8.62 0.89 11.04
N THR A 57 8.43 0.08 9.99
CA THR A 57 9.21 -1.17 9.80
C THR A 57 10.70 -0.87 9.62
N ILE A 58 11.06 0.19 8.89
CA ILE A 58 12.46 0.64 8.79
C ILE A 58 13.10 0.89 10.16
N ILE A 59 12.31 1.37 11.13
CA ILE A 59 12.76 1.68 12.49
C ILE A 59 12.91 0.41 13.33
N THR A 60 11.96 -0.50 13.22
CA THR A 60 11.85 -1.68 14.11
C THR A 60 12.59 -2.92 13.59
N HIS A 61 12.69 -3.08 12.27
CA HIS A 61 13.23 -4.28 11.63
C HIS A 61 14.17 -3.99 10.45
N GLY A 62 14.33 -2.71 10.06
CA GLY A 62 15.12 -2.33 8.89
C GLY A 62 16.56 -1.90 9.18
N MET A 63 16.81 -1.41 10.40
CA MET A 63 18.11 -0.85 10.80
C MET A 63 18.39 -1.17 12.28
N PRO A 64 19.66 -1.33 12.69
CA PRO A 64 20.03 -1.50 14.08
C PRO A 64 19.88 -0.19 14.88
N TYR A 65 19.74 -0.29 16.20
CA TYR A 65 19.86 0.86 17.09
C TYR A 65 21.33 1.23 17.30
N PRO A 66 21.71 2.54 17.30
CA PRO A 66 20.87 3.74 17.25
C PRO A 66 20.58 4.28 15.84
N ASP A 67 21.09 3.65 14.79
CA ASP A 67 20.96 4.13 13.40
C ASP A 67 19.50 4.22 12.96
N ASN A 68 18.65 3.30 13.42
CA ASN A 68 17.21 3.32 13.16
C ASN A 68 16.52 4.62 13.63
N LEU A 69 16.78 5.05 14.86
CA LEU A 69 16.21 6.27 15.45
C LEU A 69 16.79 7.50 14.79
N ASN A 70 18.12 7.53 14.62
CA ASN A 70 18.81 8.66 13.97
C ASN A 70 18.29 8.86 12.54
N THR A 71 18.10 7.77 11.81
CA THR A 71 17.56 7.79 10.45
C THR A 71 16.11 8.26 10.43
N ALA A 72 15.25 7.76 11.32
CA ALA A 72 13.87 8.23 11.42
C ALA A 72 13.79 9.75 11.65
N LEU A 73 14.60 10.27 12.57
CA LEU A 73 14.65 11.71 12.86
C LEU A 73 15.18 12.52 11.67
N ARG A 74 16.22 12.03 10.98
CA ARG A 74 16.76 12.66 9.76
C ARG A 74 15.73 12.73 8.63
N ILE A 75 14.98 11.64 8.41
CA ILE A 75 13.92 11.59 7.40
C ILE A 75 12.81 12.59 7.74
N GLU A 76 12.35 12.64 8.99
CA GLU A 76 11.33 13.60 9.40
C GLU A 76 11.82 15.05 9.25
N ASP A 77 13.08 15.33 9.58
CA ASP A 77 13.70 16.63 9.41
C ASP A 77 13.82 17.04 7.93
N ALA A 78 14.19 16.11 7.05
CA ALA A 78 14.25 16.34 5.60
C ALA A 78 12.88 16.77 5.02
N ILE A 79 11.78 16.17 5.50
CA ILE A 79 10.41 16.56 5.12
C ILE A 79 10.04 17.92 5.71
N ARG A 80 10.37 18.17 6.99
CA ARG A 80 10.08 19.46 7.65
C ARG A 80 10.78 20.64 6.97
N LYS A 81 12.03 20.45 6.52
CA LYS A 81 12.81 21.47 5.80
C LYS A 81 12.14 21.92 4.49
N GLN A 82 11.31 21.07 3.89
CA GLN A 82 10.53 21.39 2.68
C GLN A 82 9.18 22.07 3.00
N GLY A 83 8.90 22.37 4.29
CA GLY A 83 7.63 22.94 4.72
C GLY A 83 6.47 21.94 4.73
N VAL A 84 6.77 20.64 4.75
CA VAL A 84 5.79 19.54 4.75
C VAL A 84 5.79 18.86 6.12
N VAL A 85 4.65 18.32 6.52
CA VAL A 85 4.52 17.64 7.82
C VAL A 85 4.79 16.13 7.67
N PRO A 86 5.83 15.58 8.31
CA PRO A 86 6.03 14.13 8.34
C PRO A 86 5.02 13.47 9.27
N ALA A 87 4.52 12.31 8.85
CA ALA A 87 3.63 11.48 9.64
C ALA A 87 4.17 10.05 9.67
N THR A 88 5.13 9.79 10.58
CA THR A 88 5.54 8.41 10.88
C THR A 88 4.36 7.66 11.49
N ILE A 89 4.00 6.54 10.87
CA ILE A 89 2.86 5.70 11.27
C ILE A 89 3.39 4.47 11.99
N GLY A 90 2.77 4.10 13.11
CA GLY A 90 3.12 2.92 13.88
C GLY A 90 2.01 2.52 14.85
N ILE A 91 2.11 1.33 15.42
CA ILE A 91 1.17 0.83 16.42
C ILE A 91 1.90 0.69 17.75
N ILE A 92 1.39 1.34 18.80
CA ILE A 92 1.94 1.26 20.15
C ILE A 92 0.81 0.90 21.10
N ASP A 93 0.98 -0.17 21.88
CA ASP A 93 -0.02 -0.72 22.80
C ASP A 93 -1.40 -0.89 22.14
N GLY A 94 -1.41 -1.43 20.91
CA GLY A 94 -2.60 -1.62 20.08
C GLY A 94 -3.24 -0.34 19.53
N LYS A 95 -2.67 0.84 19.76
CA LYS A 95 -3.18 2.11 19.25
C LYS A 95 -2.44 2.50 17.99
N ILE A 96 -3.20 2.85 16.94
CA ILE A 96 -2.63 3.27 15.66
C ILE A 96 -2.34 4.78 15.74
N TYR A 97 -1.06 5.13 15.65
CA TYR A 97 -0.60 6.51 15.66
C TYR A 97 -0.23 6.99 14.25
N ILE A 98 -0.59 8.24 13.95
CA ILE A 98 -0.25 8.94 12.72
C ILE A 98 0.51 10.21 13.10
N GLY A 99 1.83 10.18 12.86
CA GLY A 99 2.76 11.19 13.37
C GLY A 99 3.18 10.86 14.79
N LEU A 100 4.09 9.89 14.92
CA LEU A 100 4.75 9.57 16.19
C LEU A 100 5.53 10.78 16.72
N ASN A 101 5.51 10.98 18.03
CA ASN A 101 6.42 11.92 18.69
C ASN A 101 7.79 11.27 18.96
N LYS A 102 8.77 12.06 19.39
CA LYS A 102 10.13 11.57 19.68
C LYS A 102 10.16 10.41 20.69
N GLY A 103 9.40 10.49 21.78
CA GLY A 103 9.34 9.43 22.77
C GLY A 103 8.76 8.13 22.21
N GLN A 104 7.76 8.23 21.33
CA GLN A 104 7.18 7.07 20.65
C GLN A 104 8.12 6.46 19.59
N LEU A 105 8.87 7.29 18.88
CA LEU A 105 9.95 6.83 17.99
C LEU A 105 11.03 6.08 18.79
N GLU A 106 11.41 6.60 19.97
CA GLU A 106 12.34 5.94 20.88
C GLU A 106 11.82 4.60 21.41
N VAL A 107 10.53 4.51 21.72
CA VAL A 107 9.89 3.24 22.12
C VAL A 107 10.05 2.22 21.00
N LEU A 108 9.69 2.55 19.76
CA LEU A 108 9.78 1.61 18.64
C LEU A 108 11.23 1.27 18.26
N SER A 109 12.16 2.23 18.35
CA SER A 109 13.55 2.01 17.95
C SER A 109 14.36 1.16 18.93
N LYS A 110 14.00 1.19 20.21
CA LYS A 110 14.60 0.35 21.26
C LYS A 110 13.80 -0.93 21.51
N ALA A 111 12.70 -1.13 20.80
CA ALA A 111 11.83 -2.26 21.08
C ALA A 111 12.50 -3.58 20.71
N ASP A 112 12.32 -4.57 21.57
CA ASP A 112 12.73 -5.95 21.31
C ASP A 112 12.00 -6.47 20.05
N PRO A 113 12.73 -6.90 19.00
CA PRO A 113 12.14 -7.44 17.78
C PRO A 113 11.27 -8.69 18.01
N SER A 114 11.46 -9.41 19.12
CA SER A 114 10.60 -10.55 19.49
C SER A 114 9.23 -10.12 20.04
N LYS A 115 9.12 -8.88 20.55
CA LYS A 115 7.90 -8.31 21.15
C LYS A 115 7.21 -7.29 20.26
N THR A 116 7.93 -6.74 19.28
CA THR A 116 7.39 -5.82 18.29
C THR A 116 7.12 -6.54 16.98
N VAL A 117 5.88 -6.50 16.52
CA VAL A 117 5.49 -7.25 15.33
C VAL A 117 5.78 -6.43 14.07
N LYS A 118 6.51 -7.01 13.11
CA LYS A 118 6.52 -6.50 11.72
C LYS A 118 5.12 -6.61 11.15
N CYS A 119 4.45 -5.46 11.02
CA CYS A 119 3.02 -5.35 10.76
C CYS A 119 2.76 -5.13 9.25
N SER A 120 2.34 -6.18 8.57
CA SER A 120 1.67 -6.10 7.27
C SER A 120 0.18 -5.85 7.45
N ARG A 121 -0.56 -5.59 6.37
CA ARG A 121 -2.02 -5.39 6.39
C ARG A 121 -2.75 -6.44 7.23
N ARG A 122 -2.40 -7.72 7.06
CA ARG A 122 -3.06 -8.84 7.75
C ARG A 122 -2.85 -8.84 9.27
N ASP A 123 -1.75 -8.23 9.73
CA ASP A 123 -1.33 -8.28 11.13
C ASP A 123 -2.01 -7.19 11.98
N ILE A 124 -2.51 -6.11 11.34
CA ILE A 124 -3.08 -4.92 12.02
C ILE A 124 -4.14 -5.33 13.05
N SER A 125 -5.11 -6.17 12.66
CA SER A 125 -6.22 -6.55 13.53
C SER A 125 -5.74 -7.29 14.77
N ALA A 126 -4.79 -8.23 14.60
CA ALA A 126 -4.24 -8.99 15.71
C ALA A 126 -3.46 -8.08 16.68
N ILE A 127 -2.58 -7.23 16.16
CA ILE A 127 -1.75 -6.31 16.96
C ILE A 127 -2.63 -5.34 17.76
N VAL A 128 -3.66 -4.76 17.12
CA VAL A 128 -4.61 -3.85 17.78
C VAL A 128 -5.40 -4.58 18.87
N SER A 129 -5.96 -5.76 18.56
CA SER A 129 -6.78 -6.51 19.51
C SER A 129 -6.00 -7.01 20.73
N CYS A 130 -4.72 -7.34 20.55
CA CYS A 130 -3.85 -7.85 21.59
C CYS A 130 -3.03 -6.76 22.29
N ALA A 131 -3.32 -5.48 22.03
CA ALA A 131 -2.59 -4.35 22.59
C ALA A 131 -1.06 -4.44 22.40
N MET A 132 -0.61 -4.91 21.24
CA MET A 132 0.81 -5.09 20.92
C MET A 132 1.43 -3.88 20.24
N ASN A 133 2.77 -3.82 20.22
CA ASN A 133 3.52 -2.90 19.40
C ASN A 133 3.72 -3.46 17.98
N GLY A 134 3.66 -2.59 16.99
CA GLY A 134 3.81 -2.98 15.58
C GLY A 134 4.50 -1.92 14.74
N GLY A 135 5.60 -2.32 14.10
CA GLY A 135 6.22 -1.54 13.04
C GLY A 135 5.48 -1.77 11.73
N THR A 136 4.82 -0.76 11.18
CA THR A 136 4.04 -0.89 9.94
C THR A 136 4.95 -1.01 8.75
N THR A 137 4.70 -1.98 7.88
CA THR A 137 5.37 -2.12 6.56
C THR A 137 4.79 -1.12 5.57
N VAL A 138 5.26 -1.12 4.31
CA VAL A 138 4.67 -0.32 3.24
C VAL A 138 3.17 -0.61 3.11
N SER A 139 2.76 -1.89 3.01
CA SER A 139 1.33 -2.24 2.90
C SER A 139 0.46 -1.72 4.05
N ALA A 140 0.88 -1.89 5.30
CA ALA A 140 0.12 -1.40 6.45
C ALA A 140 0.10 0.13 6.52
N THR A 141 1.23 0.77 6.21
CA THR A 141 1.37 2.22 6.22
C THR A 141 0.48 2.86 5.15
N MET A 142 0.45 2.31 3.94
CA MET A 142 -0.42 2.77 2.86
C MET A 142 -1.89 2.71 3.26
N LEU A 143 -2.36 1.57 3.81
CA LEU A 143 -3.74 1.42 4.27
C LEU A 143 -4.10 2.48 5.32
N ILE A 144 -3.27 2.65 6.35
CA ILE A 144 -3.52 3.60 7.43
C ILE A 144 -3.46 5.05 6.91
N ALA A 145 -2.48 5.36 6.06
CA ALA A 145 -2.33 6.67 5.43
C ALA A 145 -3.57 7.03 4.58
N HIS A 146 -4.07 6.08 3.78
CA HIS A 146 -5.27 6.28 2.98
C HIS A 146 -6.50 6.57 3.85
N VAL A 147 -6.72 5.78 4.91
CA VAL A 147 -7.81 6.01 5.87
C VAL A 147 -7.65 7.37 6.58
N ALA A 148 -6.42 7.84 6.79
CA ALA A 148 -6.11 9.14 7.37
C ALA A 148 -6.32 10.34 6.40
N GLY A 149 -6.50 10.07 5.11
CA GLY A 149 -6.56 11.07 4.05
C GLY A 149 -5.19 11.57 3.58
N ILE A 150 -4.12 10.81 3.84
CA ILE A 150 -2.76 11.10 3.38
C ILE A 150 -2.51 10.27 2.11
N SER A 151 -2.07 10.92 1.03
CA SER A 151 -1.92 10.24 -0.27
C SER A 151 -0.50 10.09 -0.76
N ILE A 152 0.49 10.63 -0.05
CA ILE A 152 1.90 10.48 -0.40
C ILE A 152 2.61 9.78 0.77
N MET A 153 3.39 8.77 0.45
CA MET A 153 4.24 8.03 1.39
C MET A 153 5.67 8.00 0.86
N ALA A 154 6.65 8.12 1.75
CA ALA A 154 8.06 7.85 1.44
C ALA A 154 8.54 6.59 2.17
N THR A 155 9.40 5.82 1.51
CA THR A 155 10.11 4.68 2.10
C THR A 155 11.46 4.50 1.42
N GLY A 156 12.30 3.60 1.94
CA GLY A 156 13.55 3.25 1.27
C GLY A 156 13.28 2.53 -0.05
N GLY A 157 12.57 1.41 0.00
CA GLY A 157 12.27 0.55 -1.15
C GLY A 157 11.08 -0.33 -0.83
N ILE A 158 10.26 -0.66 -1.81
CA ILE A 158 9.11 -1.54 -1.60
C ILE A 158 9.54 -3.00 -1.47
N GLY A 159 8.73 -3.82 -0.81
CA GLY A 159 8.76 -5.26 -1.04
C GLY A 159 8.30 -5.59 -2.46
N GLY A 160 8.40 -6.86 -2.85
CA GLY A 160 8.10 -7.29 -4.21
C GLY A 160 8.06 -8.80 -4.33
N VAL A 161 8.27 -9.29 -5.54
CA VAL A 161 8.40 -10.73 -5.82
C VAL A 161 9.78 -11.18 -5.37
N HIS A 162 9.84 -12.20 -4.51
CA HIS A 162 11.13 -12.75 -4.08
C HIS A 162 11.76 -13.60 -5.19
N ARG A 163 13.09 -13.70 -5.18
CA ARG A 163 13.81 -14.61 -6.10
C ARG A 163 13.38 -16.06 -5.79
N GLY A 164 12.92 -16.80 -6.80
CA GLY A 164 12.35 -18.16 -6.62
C GLY A 164 10.86 -18.19 -6.26
N ALA A 165 10.14 -17.08 -6.39
CA ALA A 165 8.70 -17.00 -6.12
C ALA A 165 7.86 -17.91 -7.03
N GLU A 166 8.35 -18.29 -8.22
CA GLU A 166 7.69 -19.25 -9.11
C GLU A 166 7.50 -20.63 -8.47
N LEU A 167 8.28 -20.96 -7.44
CA LEU A 167 8.12 -22.18 -6.64
C LEU A 167 7.55 -21.90 -5.25
N SER A 168 8.02 -20.82 -4.60
CA SER A 168 7.71 -20.54 -3.19
C SER A 168 6.44 -19.71 -2.97
N TRP A 169 5.99 -19.00 -3.99
CA TRP A 169 4.91 -17.99 -3.91
C TRP A 169 5.19 -16.88 -2.88
N ASP A 170 6.45 -16.63 -2.53
CA ASP A 170 6.84 -15.55 -1.63
C ASP A 170 6.77 -14.19 -2.35
N VAL A 171 5.60 -13.56 -2.27
CA VAL A 171 5.28 -12.27 -2.89
C VAL A 171 4.83 -11.29 -1.82
N SER A 172 5.44 -10.11 -1.78
CA SER A 172 5.12 -9.08 -0.79
C SER A 172 3.68 -8.58 -0.92
N THR A 173 3.01 -8.44 0.21
CA THR A 173 1.69 -7.82 0.30
C THR A 173 1.69 -6.35 -0.13
N ASP A 174 2.86 -5.71 -0.22
CA ASP A 174 3.02 -4.34 -0.72
C ASP A 174 2.46 -4.19 -2.14
N LEU A 175 2.64 -5.20 -3.00
CA LEU A 175 2.17 -5.15 -4.39
C LEU A 175 0.63 -5.16 -4.47
N THR A 176 -0.02 -6.05 -3.72
CA THR A 176 -1.48 -6.08 -3.59
C THR A 176 -2.05 -4.86 -2.88
N GLU A 177 -1.25 -4.15 -2.07
CA GLU A 177 -1.69 -2.89 -1.47
C GLU A 177 -1.64 -1.74 -2.48
N LEU A 178 -0.59 -1.70 -3.31
CA LEU A 178 -0.51 -0.77 -4.44
C LEU A 178 -1.66 -0.97 -5.42
N GLU A 179 -2.15 -2.19 -5.64
CA GLU A 179 -3.33 -2.43 -6.47
C GLU A 179 -4.60 -1.73 -5.93
N ARG A 180 -4.80 -1.68 -4.60
CA ARG A 180 -6.11 -1.32 -4.01
C ARG A 180 -6.17 0.02 -3.29
N THR A 181 -5.02 0.62 -3.00
CA THR A 181 -4.92 1.77 -2.10
C THR A 181 -4.30 2.96 -2.82
N PRO A 182 -5.05 4.07 -3.04
CA PRO A 182 -4.58 5.22 -3.80
C PRO A 182 -3.67 6.13 -2.98
N VAL A 183 -2.48 5.59 -2.68
CA VAL A 183 -1.35 6.27 -2.07
C VAL A 183 -0.17 6.16 -3.03
N ALA A 184 0.43 7.29 -3.38
CA ALA A 184 1.67 7.30 -4.13
C ALA A 184 2.85 7.01 -3.20
N VAL A 185 3.64 6.01 -3.55
CA VAL A 185 4.81 5.55 -2.79
C VAL A 185 6.06 6.01 -3.51
N VAL A 186 6.84 6.86 -2.84
CA VAL A 186 8.13 7.35 -3.33
C VAL A 186 9.24 6.52 -2.68
N CYS A 187 10.05 5.85 -3.49
CA CYS A 187 11.09 4.95 -3.01
C CYS A 187 12.21 4.76 -4.04
N SER A 188 13.29 4.10 -3.66
CA SER A 188 14.40 3.75 -4.57
C SER A 188 14.17 2.43 -5.30
N GLY A 189 12.94 2.24 -5.75
CA GLY A 189 12.49 1.04 -6.45
C GLY A 189 12.22 -0.14 -5.49
N VAL A 190 12.52 -1.33 -6.00
CA VAL A 190 12.31 -2.60 -5.30
C VAL A 190 13.59 -2.94 -4.53
N LYS A 191 13.48 -3.41 -3.27
CA LYS A 191 14.67 -3.81 -2.48
C LYS A 191 15.54 -4.79 -3.28
N SER A 192 16.85 -4.57 -3.31
CA SER A 192 17.80 -5.28 -4.20
C SER A 192 17.84 -6.81 -4.03
N ILE A 193 17.43 -7.31 -2.87
CA ILE A 193 17.33 -8.74 -2.53
C ILE A 193 16.19 -9.46 -3.28
N LEU A 194 15.33 -8.73 -3.99
CA LEU A 194 14.14 -9.23 -4.66
C LEU A 194 14.38 -9.42 -6.17
N ASP A 195 13.36 -9.94 -6.85
CA ASP A 195 13.31 -10.07 -8.30
C ASP A 195 12.62 -8.83 -8.89
N VAL A 196 13.42 -7.92 -9.46
CA VAL A 196 12.92 -6.62 -9.96
C VAL A 196 12.01 -6.82 -11.17
N GLU A 197 12.41 -7.64 -12.13
CA GLU A 197 11.64 -7.86 -13.37
C GLU A 197 10.28 -8.48 -13.06
N LYS A 198 10.23 -9.57 -12.27
CA LYS A 198 8.95 -10.16 -11.87
C LYS A 198 8.09 -9.20 -11.05
N THR A 199 8.71 -8.31 -10.27
CA THR A 199 7.96 -7.29 -9.53
C THR A 199 7.31 -6.28 -10.47
N LEU A 200 8.01 -5.84 -11.52
CA LEU A 200 7.45 -4.92 -12.52
C LEU A 200 6.31 -5.59 -13.31
N GLU A 201 6.49 -6.84 -13.74
CA GLU A 201 5.45 -7.64 -14.42
C GLU A 201 4.19 -7.81 -13.54
N TYR A 202 4.39 -8.04 -12.24
CA TYR A 202 3.28 -8.13 -11.29
C TYR A 202 2.52 -6.80 -11.20
N LEU A 203 3.24 -5.68 -11.07
CA LEU A 203 2.63 -4.36 -10.99
C LEU A 203 1.90 -3.97 -12.29
N GLU A 204 2.46 -4.34 -13.44
CA GLU A 204 1.81 -4.20 -14.75
C GLU A 204 0.49 -4.97 -14.79
N THR A 205 0.52 -6.25 -14.41
CA THR A 205 -0.66 -7.13 -14.39
C THR A 205 -1.80 -6.54 -13.54
N HIS A 206 -1.45 -5.88 -12.42
CA HIS A 206 -2.41 -5.26 -11.50
C HIS A 206 -2.71 -3.78 -11.80
N GLY A 207 -2.23 -3.25 -12.93
CA GLY A 207 -2.52 -1.88 -13.36
C GLY A 207 -1.96 -0.80 -12.44
N VAL A 208 -0.88 -1.10 -11.72
CA VAL A 208 -0.19 -0.13 -10.85
C VAL A 208 0.82 0.67 -11.69
N PRO A 209 0.67 2.00 -11.82
CA PRO A 209 1.65 2.81 -12.53
C PRO A 209 3.01 2.79 -11.83
N VAL A 210 4.06 2.48 -12.60
CA VAL A 210 5.46 2.58 -12.16
C VAL A 210 6.13 3.70 -12.95
N VAL A 211 6.52 4.75 -12.24
CA VAL A 211 7.05 5.99 -12.82
C VAL A 211 8.43 6.26 -12.25
N LYS A 212 9.45 6.32 -13.10
CA LYS A 212 10.80 6.72 -12.68
C LYS A 212 10.95 8.24 -12.71
N ILE A 213 11.51 8.83 -11.66
CA ILE A 213 11.82 10.26 -11.61
C ILE A 213 13.28 10.49 -12.03
N GLY A 214 13.48 11.25 -13.10
CA GLY A 214 14.78 11.68 -13.62
C GLY A 214 14.93 11.49 -15.13
N GLU A 215 16.18 11.59 -15.62
CA GLU A 215 16.46 11.75 -17.05
C GLU A 215 16.33 10.45 -17.87
N THR A 216 16.86 9.34 -17.37
CA THR A 216 16.84 8.04 -18.07
C THR A 216 15.63 7.18 -17.69
N LEU A 217 15.39 6.07 -18.41
CA LEU A 217 14.40 5.06 -18.01
C LEU A 217 14.98 3.96 -17.11
N ASP A 218 16.26 4.02 -16.76
CA ASP A 218 16.89 2.97 -15.94
C ASP A 218 16.20 2.84 -14.59
N PHE A 219 15.71 1.64 -14.29
CA PHE A 219 15.03 1.39 -13.04
C PHE A 219 16.06 1.28 -11.90
N PRO A 220 15.90 2.04 -10.80
CA PRO A 220 16.85 2.02 -9.70
C PRO A 220 16.74 0.70 -8.94
N ALA A 221 17.91 0.15 -8.56
CA ALA A 221 18.01 -1.13 -7.86
C ALA A 221 18.35 -0.93 -6.39
N PHE A 222 17.59 -0.06 -5.71
CA PHE A 222 17.75 0.29 -4.30
C PHE A 222 19.12 0.93 -4.00
N TYR A 223 20.17 0.13 -3.77
CA TYR A 223 21.53 0.60 -3.52
C TYR A 223 22.27 1.11 -4.76
N CYS A 224 21.78 0.75 -5.95
CA CYS A 224 22.44 1.07 -7.21
C CYS A 224 21.56 2.01 -8.05
N LEU A 225 22.20 2.88 -8.83
CA LEU A 225 21.52 3.80 -9.76
C LEU A 225 20.68 3.07 -10.81
N LYS A 226 21.10 1.87 -11.20
CA LYS A 226 20.44 1.00 -12.17
C LYS A 226 20.59 -0.47 -11.76
N THR A 227 19.71 -1.32 -12.28
CA THR A 227 19.84 -2.78 -12.17
C THR A 227 21.02 -3.29 -13.00
N LEU A 228 21.56 -4.46 -12.63
CA LEU A 228 22.67 -5.11 -13.35
C LEU A 228 22.30 -5.42 -14.82
N ASN A 229 21.05 -5.82 -15.06
CA ASN A 229 20.52 -6.14 -16.39
C ASN A 229 19.91 -4.93 -17.11
N GLU A 230 20.08 -3.71 -16.57
CA GLU A 230 19.57 -2.46 -17.15
C GLU A 230 18.06 -2.44 -17.44
N VAL A 231 17.28 -3.11 -16.59
CA VAL A 231 15.81 -3.08 -16.58
C VAL A 231 15.31 -1.64 -16.64
N LYS A 232 14.32 -1.39 -17.49
CA LYS A 232 13.72 -0.07 -17.69
C LYS A 232 12.39 0.07 -16.96
N ALA A 233 12.11 1.26 -16.46
CA ALA A 233 10.79 1.62 -15.97
C ALA A 233 9.81 1.75 -17.14
N PRO A 234 8.51 1.42 -16.96
CA PRO A 234 7.49 1.59 -18.02
C PRO A 234 7.32 3.04 -18.47
N CYS A 235 7.50 3.99 -17.56
CA CYS A 235 7.45 5.41 -17.86
C CYS A 235 8.39 6.22 -16.97
N ARG A 236 8.66 7.47 -17.38
CA ARG A 236 9.43 8.43 -16.58
C ARG A 236 8.79 9.81 -16.57
N VAL A 237 9.15 10.57 -15.55
CA VAL A 237 8.95 12.02 -15.44
C VAL A 237 10.26 12.69 -15.08
N SER A 238 10.40 13.97 -15.43
CA SER A 238 11.66 14.68 -15.23
C SER A 238 11.88 15.10 -13.78
N ASN A 239 10.81 15.38 -13.03
CA ASN A 239 10.88 15.98 -11.70
C ASN A 239 9.60 15.76 -10.86
N ALA A 240 9.62 16.26 -9.63
CA ALA A 240 8.50 16.17 -8.68
C ALA A 240 7.23 16.91 -9.12
N GLU A 241 7.32 17.89 -10.02
CA GLU A 241 6.16 18.64 -10.53
C GLU A 241 5.29 17.79 -11.45
N GLU A 242 5.93 17.15 -12.44
CA GLU A 242 5.30 16.19 -13.34
C GLU A 242 4.79 14.96 -12.57
N ALA A 243 5.52 14.49 -11.56
CA ALA A 243 5.04 13.44 -10.67
C ALA A 243 3.74 13.85 -9.95
N ALA A 244 3.65 15.09 -9.46
CA ALA A 244 2.43 15.61 -8.86
C ALA A 244 1.27 15.74 -9.87
N ASP A 245 1.57 15.99 -11.16
CA ASP A 245 0.55 15.99 -12.22
C ASP A 245 -0.06 14.61 -12.45
N ILE A 246 0.75 13.56 -12.39
CA ILE A 246 0.25 12.18 -12.48
C ILE A 246 -0.67 11.86 -11.30
N VAL A 247 -0.27 12.21 -10.07
CA VAL A 247 -1.10 11.97 -8.87
C VAL A 247 -2.43 12.74 -8.98
N GLN A 248 -2.39 14.00 -9.40
CA GLN A 248 -3.60 14.80 -9.57
C GLN A 248 -4.51 14.25 -10.68
N THR A 249 -3.93 13.86 -11.82
CA THR A 249 -4.67 13.29 -12.96
C THR A 249 -5.33 11.97 -12.58
N GLN A 250 -4.61 11.07 -11.89
CA GLN A 250 -5.16 9.81 -11.39
C GLN A 250 -6.40 10.05 -10.52
N ARG A 251 -6.33 11.03 -9.60
CA ARG A 251 -7.47 11.41 -8.75
C ARG A 251 -8.64 11.97 -9.55
N THR A 252 -8.37 12.85 -10.51
CA THR A 252 -9.41 13.45 -11.37
C THR A 252 -10.12 12.39 -12.21
N LEU A 253 -9.39 11.38 -12.70
CA LEU A 253 -9.94 10.26 -13.47
C LEU A 253 -10.65 9.21 -12.60
N GLY A 254 -10.57 9.31 -11.27
CA GLY A 254 -11.19 8.35 -10.35
C GLY A 254 -10.53 6.96 -10.35
N ILE A 255 -9.26 6.88 -10.74
CA ILE A 255 -8.48 5.63 -10.74
C ILE A 255 -8.02 5.35 -9.30
N ASN A 256 -8.35 4.17 -8.77
CA ASN A 256 -8.18 3.81 -7.36
C ASN A 256 -7.04 2.81 -7.14
N THR A 257 -5.89 3.06 -7.75
CA THR A 257 -4.64 2.33 -7.52
C THR A 257 -3.61 3.26 -6.88
N GLY A 258 -2.59 2.70 -6.24
CA GLY A 258 -1.38 3.41 -5.83
C GLY A 258 -0.50 3.72 -7.04
N ILE A 259 0.51 4.57 -6.84
CA ILE A 259 1.53 4.89 -7.85
C ILE A 259 2.89 4.61 -7.23
N LEU A 260 3.77 3.92 -7.95
CA LEU A 260 5.16 3.75 -7.54
C LEU A 260 6.03 4.79 -8.23
N PHE A 261 6.54 5.76 -7.46
CA PHE A 261 7.57 6.68 -7.93
C PHE A 261 8.96 6.14 -7.56
N ALA A 262 9.73 5.74 -8.57
CA ALA A 262 11.07 5.22 -8.40
C ALA A 262 12.11 6.35 -8.53
N VAL A 263 12.86 6.60 -7.45
CA VAL A 263 13.85 7.67 -7.33
C VAL A 263 15.24 7.04 -7.14
N PRO A 264 16.22 7.31 -8.03
CA PRO A 264 17.55 6.77 -7.85
C PRO A 264 18.20 7.27 -6.55
N ILE A 265 19.04 6.43 -5.95
CA ILE A 265 19.95 6.84 -4.87
C ILE A 265 20.85 7.99 -5.34
N PRO A 266 21.25 8.95 -4.47
CA PRO A 266 22.23 9.96 -4.87
C PRO A 266 23.56 9.31 -5.29
N HIS A 267 24.20 9.88 -6.32
CA HIS A 267 25.34 9.26 -7.00
C HIS A 267 26.52 8.99 -6.06
N GLU A 268 26.76 9.87 -5.09
CA GLU A 268 27.87 9.75 -4.14
C GLU A 268 27.70 8.61 -3.12
N TYR A 269 26.49 8.05 -2.99
CA TYR A 269 26.20 6.89 -2.12
C TYR A 269 25.88 5.62 -2.91
N ALA A 270 25.90 5.69 -4.24
CA ALA A 270 25.57 4.55 -5.09
C ALA A 270 26.64 3.46 -5.00
N LEU A 271 26.19 2.21 -4.85
CA LEU A 271 27.06 1.03 -4.87
C LEU A 271 27.11 0.42 -6.27
N ASP A 272 28.24 -0.23 -6.58
CA ASP A 272 28.43 -0.91 -7.87
C ASP A 272 27.45 -2.10 -8.02
N PRO A 273 26.69 -2.20 -9.13
CA PRO A 273 25.73 -3.28 -9.35
C PRO A 273 26.34 -4.68 -9.31
N THR A 274 27.58 -4.85 -9.79
CA THR A 274 28.26 -6.14 -9.84
C THR A 274 28.67 -6.58 -8.43
N VAL A 275 29.25 -5.66 -7.67
CA VAL A 275 29.62 -5.91 -6.25
C VAL A 275 28.38 -6.25 -5.44
N MET A 276 27.29 -5.51 -5.63
CA MET A 276 26.04 -5.76 -4.92
C MET A 276 25.40 -7.10 -5.29
N ASP A 277 25.40 -7.50 -6.56
CA ASP A 277 24.84 -8.80 -6.95
C ASP A 277 25.60 -9.97 -6.31
N VAL A 278 26.94 -9.89 -6.24
CA VAL A 278 27.77 -10.88 -5.54
C VAL A 278 27.39 -10.96 -4.06
N ALA A 279 27.30 -9.81 -3.37
CA ALA A 279 26.91 -9.75 -1.96
C ALA A 279 25.49 -10.29 -1.72
N ILE A 280 24.55 -10.01 -2.61
CA ILE A 280 23.17 -10.49 -2.53
C ILE A 280 23.10 -12.01 -2.71
N ARG A 281 23.83 -12.58 -3.69
CA ARG A 281 23.90 -14.04 -3.88
C ARG A 281 24.47 -14.74 -2.66
N GLU A 282 25.51 -14.18 -2.05
CA GLU A 282 26.08 -14.72 -0.82
C GLU A 282 25.07 -14.66 0.35
N ALA A 283 24.41 -13.52 0.55
CA ALA A 283 23.40 -13.36 1.60
C ALA A 283 22.22 -14.33 1.43
N LEU A 284 21.75 -14.54 0.18
CA LEU A 284 20.69 -15.50 -0.14
C LEU A 284 21.11 -16.94 0.15
N LYS A 285 22.36 -17.30 -0.16
CA LYS A 285 22.91 -18.61 0.19
C LYS A 285 22.90 -18.84 1.70
N LYS A 286 23.36 -17.85 2.49
CA LYS A 286 23.34 -17.92 3.96
C LYS A 286 21.92 -18.02 4.52
N ALA A 287 20.95 -17.33 3.93
CA ALA A 287 19.54 -17.40 4.33
C ALA A 287 18.95 -18.79 4.11
N ASN A 288 19.28 -19.43 2.99
CA ASN A 288 18.87 -20.80 2.67
C ASN A 288 19.49 -21.82 3.62
N GLU A 289 20.80 -21.70 3.91
CA GLU A 289 21.51 -22.56 4.87
C GLU A 289 20.92 -22.43 6.29
N ALA A 290 20.56 -21.22 6.70
CA ALA A 290 19.89 -20.94 7.98
C ALA A 290 18.37 -21.22 7.96
N ARG A 291 17.80 -21.66 6.82
CA ARG A 291 16.37 -21.94 6.63
C ARG A 291 15.45 -20.78 7.05
N VAL A 292 15.87 -19.55 6.79
CA VAL A 292 15.08 -18.36 7.09
C VAL A 292 13.92 -18.26 6.10
N THR A 293 12.70 -18.11 6.59
CA THR A 293 11.48 -18.10 5.76
C THR A 293 10.51 -16.99 6.14
N GLY A 294 9.63 -16.64 5.20
CA GLY A 294 8.55 -15.67 5.39
C GLY A 294 9.06 -14.28 5.82
N LYS A 295 8.37 -13.68 6.80
CA LYS A 295 8.60 -12.27 7.18
C LYS A 295 10.01 -11.96 7.73
N GLN A 296 10.78 -12.99 8.10
CA GLN A 296 12.14 -12.90 8.63
C GLN A 296 13.22 -12.84 7.53
N VAL A 297 12.89 -13.16 6.28
CA VAL A 297 13.85 -13.17 5.16
C VAL A 297 14.45 -11.79 4.92
N THR A 298 13.61 -10.75 4.77
CA THR A 298 14.12 -9.39 4.48
C THR A 298 15.03 -8.84 5.59
N PRO A 299 14.66 -8.86 6.89
CA PRO A 299 15.55 -8.35 7.93
C PRO A 299 16.88 -9.12 8.00
N PHE A 300 16.84 -10.45 7.86
CA PHE A 300 18.05 -11.27 7.83
C PHE A 300 18.97 -10.89 6.67
N LEU A 301 18.44 -10.76 5.45
CA LEU A 301 19.22 -10.42 4.27
C LEU A 301 19.82 -9.01 4.35
N LEU A 302 19.10 -8.04 4.89
CA LEU A 302 19.64 -6.69 5.10
C LEU A 302 20.78 -6.67 6.12
N SER A 303 20.68 -7.46 7.20
CA SER A 303 21.77 -7.61 8.17
C SER A 303 23.01 -8.23 7.51
N GLN A 304 22.83 -9.31 6.74
CA GLN A 304 23.92 -9.97 6.04
C GLN A 304 24.59 -9.07 4.99
N LEU A 305 23.81 -8.29 4.25
CA LEU A 305 24.37 -7.29 3.32
C LEU A 305 25.18 -6.23 4.05
N ASN A 306 24.73 -5.77 5.21
CA ASN A 306 25.48 -4.80 6.01
C ASN A 306 26.84 -5.34 6.48
N GLU A 307 26.87 -6.61 6.89
CA GLU A 307 28.11 -7.31 7.26
C GLU A 307 29.05 -7.48 6.06
N ILE A 308 28.54 -8.00 4.94
CA ILE A 308 29.33 -8.26 3.71
C ILE A 308 29.89 -6.96 3.12
N THR A 309 29.13 -5.87 3.19
CA THR A 309 29.51 -4.56 2.62
C THR A 309 30.23 -3.66 3.64
N HIS A 310 30.59 -4.17 4.82
CA HIS A 310 31.28 -3.43 5.88
C HIS A 310 30.61 -2.07 6.22
N GLY A 311 29.27 -2.06 6.31
CA GLY A 311 28.52 -0.85 6.65
C GLY A 311 28.09 0.04 5.47
N GLN A 312 28.64 -0.17 4.27
CA GLN A 312 28.34 0.67 3.11
C GLN A 312 26.87 0.61 2.71
N SER A 313 26.25 -0.57 2.75
CA SER A 313 24.82 -0.71 2.45
C SER A 313 23.93 0.01 3.46
N LEU A 314 24.28 0.08 4.74
CA LEU A 314 23.54 0.90 5.71
C LEU A 314 23.67 2.39 5.39
N GLY A 315 24.88 2.88 5.12
CA GLY A 315 25.10 4.27 4.71
C GLY A 315 24.30 4.66 3.47
N ALA A 316 24.32 3.81 2.44
CA ALA A 316 23.51 3.96 1.24
C ALA A 316 22.00 3.93 1.53
N ASN A 317 21.54 3.03 2.41
CA ASN A 317 20.12 2.94 2.82
C ASN A 317 19.64 4.22 3.51
N VAL A 318 20.47 4.83 4.36
CA VAL A 318 20.15 6.11 5.02
C VAL A 318 20.09 7.25 4.00
N ALA A 319 21.04 7.31 3.06
CA ALA A 319 21.06 8.35 2.04
C ALA A 319 19.87 8.26 1.07
N LEU A 320 19.53 7.07 0.59
CA LEU A 320 18.42 6.86 -0.33
C LEU A 320 17.08 7.20 0.32
N VAL A 321 16.85 6.82 1.58
CA VAL A 321 15.56 7.08 2.24
C VAL A 321 15.39 8.57 2.54
N GLU A 322 16.47 9.28 2.88
CA GLU A 322 16.46 10.72 3.03
C GLU A 322 16.15 11.42 1.69
N ASN A 323 16.73 10.94 0.59
CA ASN A 323 16.44 11.45 -0.75
C ASN A 323 14.97 11.24 -1.15
N ASN A 324 14.45 10.04 -0.94
CA ASN A 324 13.05 9.71 -1.23
C ASN A 324 12.08 10.58 -0.43
N ALA A 325 12.41 10.88 0.83
CA ALA A 325 11.62 11.74 1.69
C ALA A 325 11.60 13.21 1.20
N LYS A 326 12.73 13.72 0.70
CA LYS A 326 12.80 15.05 0.08
C LYS A 326 11.90 15.13 -1.16
N VAL A 327 12.03 14.15 -2.07
CA VAL A 327 11.21 14.10 -3.30
C VAL A 327 9.72 13.93 -2.98
N ALA A 328 9.37 13.09 -2.01
CA ALA A 328 7.98 12.93 -1.57
C ALA A 328 7.39 14.23 -1.01
N ALA A 329 8.17 14.99 -0.23
CA ALA A 329 7.76 16.30 0.27
C ALA A 329 7.55 17.31 -0.87
N GLU A 330 8.42 17.34 -1.87
CA GLU A 330 8.25 18.19 -3.04
C GLU A 330 6.95 17.86 -3.80
N ILE A 331 6.68 16.58 -4.04
CA ILE A 331 5.43 16.12 -4.68
C ILE A 331 4.21 16.55 -3.85
N ALA A 332 4.23 16.32 -2.53
CA ALA A 332 3.13 16.67 -1.64
C ALA A 332 2.87 18.19 -1.62
N LEU A 333 3.92 19.01 -1.59
CA LEU A 333 3.83 20.46 -1.62
C LEU A 333 3.20 20.98 -2.91
N ARG A 334 3.62 20.44 -4.07
CA ARG A 334 3.05 20.82 -5.39
C ARG A 334 1.58 20.43 -5.51
N LEU A 335 1.24 19.23 -5.05
CA LEU A 335 -0.15 18.74 -5.03
C LEU A 335 -1.06 19.60 -4.15
N CYS A 336 -0.57 20.05 -3.00
CA CYS A 336 -1.27 20.97 -2.12
C CYS A 336 -1.51 22.34 -2.78
N LYS A 337 -0.48 22.93 -3.40
CA LYS A 337 -0.59 24.23 -4.09
C LYS A 337 -1.64 24.22 -5.20
N ARG A 338 -1.69 23.14 -6.00
CA ARG A 338 -2.65 22.96 -7.10
C ARG A 338 -4.09 22.80 -6.58
N THR A 339 -4.28 22.06 -5.49
CA THR A 339 -5.60 21.93 -4.86
C THR A 339 -6.13 23.30 -4.43
N SER A 340 -5.28 24.16 -3.84
CA SER A 340 -5.65 25.52 -3.44
C SER A 340 -5.92 26.47 -4.62
N GLN A 341 -5.24 26.29 -5.77
CA GLN A 341 -5.45 27.11 -6.97
C GLN A 341 -6.67 26.68 -7.80
N SER A 342 -7.04 25.40 -7.75
CA SER A 342 -8.25 24.86 -8.39
C SER A 342 -9.54 25.17 -7.63
N ALA A 343 -9.44 25.72 -6.41
CA ALA A 343 -10.59 26.23 -5.68
C ALA A 343 -11.07 27.54 -6.36
N PRO A 344 -12.34 27.63 -6.80
CA PRO A 344 -12.82 28.80 -7.52
C PRO A 344 -12.70 30.06 -6.64
N SER A 345 -12.10 31.11 -7.20
CA SER A 345 -12.04 32.44 -6.61
C SER A 345 -13.45 32.94 -6.30
N SER A 346 -13.63 33.45 -5.08
CA SER A 346 -14.90 33.88 -4.51
C SER A 346 -15.40 35.22 -5.08
N THR A 347 -15.62 35.29 -6.40
CA THR A 347 -16.30 36.42 -7.07
C THR A 347 -17.28 35.99 -8.17
N ALA A 348 -17.63 34.71 -8.27
CA ALA A 348 -18.76 34.24 -9.10
C ALA A 348 -19.83 33.54 -8.24
N ALA A 349 -20.34 34.25 -7.24
CA ALA A 349 -21.52 33.84 -6.49
C ALA A 349 -22.79 34.08 -7.32
N SER A 350 -23.05 33.25 -8.35
CA SER A 350 -24.36 33.15 -9.01
C SER A 350 -24.48 31.98 -10.02
N ALA A 351 -23.83 30.83 -9.82
CA ALA A 351 -24.12 29.66 -10.67
C ALA A 351 -23.79 28.26 -10.09
N ALA A 352 -23.53 28.12 -8.78
CA ALA A 352 -23.31 26.81 -8.17
C ALA A 352 -24.58 26.30 -7.49
N ALA A 353 -25.59 25.99 -8.31
CA ALA A 353 -26.71 25.19 -7.85
C ALA A 353 -26.25 23.73 -7.65
N SER A 354 -26.19 23.31 -6.38
CA SER A 354 -26.44 21.93 -5.96
C SER A 354 -25.60 20.82 -6.63
N VAL A 355 -24.36 20.61 -6.16
CA VAL A 355 -23.80 19.24 -6.12
C VAL A 355 -24.35 18.54 -4.88
N ARG A 356 -25.67 18.35 -4.84
CA ARG A 356 -26.28 17.26 -4.08
C ARG A 356 -25.88 15.98 -4.79
N SER A 357 -25.39 15.03 -4.01
CA SER A 357 -25.17 13.62 -4.34
C SER A 357 -25.74 13.20 -5.70
N ILE A 358 -24.86 12.83 -6.63
CA ILE A 358 -25.26 11.92 -7.70
C ILE A 358 -25.50 10.56 -7.03
N ILE A 359 -26.65 10.43 -6.36
CA ILE A 359 -27.28 9.13 -6.17
C ILE A 359 -27.70 8.74 -7.57
N CYS A 360 -26.88 7.93 -8.22
CA CYS A 360 -27.22 7.32 -9.48
C CYS A 360 -28.59 6.64 -9.30
N LYS A 361 -29.62 7.15 -9.96
CA LYS A 361 -30.97 6.55 -10.03
C LYS A 361 -30.99 5.28 -10.88
N GLN A 362 -29.84 4.67 -11.18
CA GLN A 362 -29.83 3.38 -11.85
C GLN A 362 -30.06 2.30 -10.80
N LYS A 363 -31.13 1.53 -11.01
CA LYS A 363 -31.38 0.31 -10.24
C LYS A 363 -30.14 -0.58 -10.39
N PRO A 364 -29.64 -1.21 -9.31
CA PRO A 364 -28.51 -2.11 -9.42
C PRO A 364 -28.87 -3.25 -10.38
N VAL A 365 -28.01 -3.50 -11.37
CA VAL A 365 -28.07 -4.72 -12.17
C VAL A 365 -27.32 -5.78 -11.38
N ILE A 366 -28.04 -6.77 -10.88
CA ILE A 366 -27.45 -7.95 -10.25
C ILE A 366 -27.22 -8.96 -11.37
N ILE A 367 -25.96 -9.13 -11.77
CA ILE A 367 -25.55 -10.24 -12.63
C ILE A 367 -25.02 -11.32 -11.69
N GLY A 368 -25.84 -12.33 -11.41
CA GLY A 368 -25.42 -13.53 -10.72
C GLY A 368 -24.99 -14.59 -11.72
N GLY A 369 -23.83 -15.19 -11.50
CA GLY A 369 -23.46 -16.47 -12.12
C GLY A 369 -23.71 -17.58 -11.12
N ALA A 370 -24.30 -18.69 -11.57
CA ALA A 370 -24.35 -19.92 -10.81
C ALA A 370 -23.45 -20.94 -11.51
N VAL A 371 -22.46 -21.46 -10.81
CA VAL A 371 -21.71 -22.64 -11.27
C VAL A 371 -22.39 -23.84 -10.65
N LEU A 372 -23.05 -24.64 -11.49
CA LEU A 372 -23.61 -25.93 -11.11
C LEU A 372 -22.59 -26.99 -11.49
N ASP A 373 -21.89 -27.52 -10.51
CA ASP A 373 -21.07 -28.71 -10.68
C ASP A 373 -21.93 -29.95 -10.40
N THR A 374 -22.06 -30.85 -11.37
CA THR A 374 -22.88 -32.06 -11.24
C THR A 374 -21.98 -33.27 -11.37
N VAL A 375 -21.89 -34.06 -10.31
CA VAL A 375 -21.19 -35.34 -10.32
C VAL A 375 -22.22 -36.44 -10.48
N LEU A 376 -22.17 -37.18 -11.59
CA LEU A 376 -22.94 -38.40 -11.80
C LEU A 376 -22.05 -39.60 -11.46
N GLN A 377 -22.43 -40.35 -10.43
CA GLN A 377 -21.75 -41.58 -10.08
C GLN A 377 -22.59 -42.77 -10.56
N VAL A 378 -22.07 -43.50 -11.53
CA VAL A 378 -22.67 -44.75 -12.03
C VAL A 378 -22.46 -45.83 -10.96
N ARG A 379 -23.51 -46.56 -10.59
CA ARG A 379 -23.46 -47.63 -9.56
C ARG A 379 -23.03 -48.99 -10.12
N GLU A 380 -22.83 -49.09 -11.42
CA GLU A 380 -22.39 -50.31 -12.09
C GLU A 380 -20.89 -50.51 -11.81
N SER A 381 -20.51 -51.73 -11.45
CA SER A 381 -19.13 -52.10 -11.13
C SER A 381 -18.22 -52.19 -12.36
N GLU A 382 -18.79 -52.25 -13.57
CA GLU A 382 -18.08 -52.24 -14.85
C GLU A 382 -18.81 -51.35 -15.86
N ILE A 383 -18.08 -50.46 -16.53
CA ILE A 383 -18.62 -49.57 -17.57
C ILE A 383 -18.42 -50.26 -18.93
N SER A 384 -19.49 -50.72 -19.57
CA SER A 384 -19.42 -51.27 -20.92
C SER A 384 -19.35 -50.16 -21.96
N VAL A 385 -18.24 -50.07 -22.71
CA VAL A 385 -18.03 -49.07 -23.78
C VAL A 385 -18.69 -49.52 -25.10
N SER A 386 -19.95 -49.95 -25.05
CA SER A 386 -20.78 -50.13 -26.25
C SER A 386 -21.49 -48.81 -26.55
N GLN A 387 -21.56 -48.39 -27.82
CA GLN A 387 -22.18 -47.12 -28.25
C GLN A 387 -23.71 -47.02 -28.05
N GLU A 388 -24.30 -47.86 -27.20
CA GLU A 388 -25.73 -47.85 -26.89
C GLU A 388 -26.00 -47.13 -25.57
N SER A 389 -27.10 -46.37 -25.53
CA SER A 389 -27.50 -45.59 -24.36
C SER A 389 -27.94 -46.49 -23.21
N HIS A 390 -27.26 -46.41 -22.06
CA HIS A 390 -27.67 -47.09 -20.82
C HIS A 390 -29.07 -46.62 -20.41
N SER A 391 -30.02 -47.54 -20.25
CA SER A 391 -31.37 -47.25 -19.76
C SER A 391 -31.32 -46.90 -18.28
N GLN A 392 -31.17 -45.62 -17.93
CA GLN A 392 -31.00 -45.21 -16.54
C GLN A 392 -32.32 -44.72 -15.93
N SER A 393 -32.76 -45.44 -14.89
CA SER A 393 -33.65 -44.92 -13.87
C SER A 393 -32.83 -44.07 -12.90
N TYR A 394 -32.90 -42.75 -13.04
CA TYR A 394 -32.24 -41.79 -12.14
C TYR A 394 -33.14 -41.47 -10.93
N THR A 395 -32.55 -41.39 -9.75
CA THR A 395 -33.17 -40.70 -8.60
C THR A 395 -32.37 -39.43 -8.32
N LYS A 396 -33.10 -38.33 -8.09
CA LYS A 396 -32.57 -36.96 -7.96
C LYS A 396 -31.70 -36.77 -6.72
#